data_AF-L1I7G2-F1
#
_entry.id   AF-L1I7G2-F1
#
_cell.length_a   1.000
_cell.length_b   1.000
_cell.length_c   1.000
_cell.angle_alpha   90.00
_cell.angle_beta   90.00
_cell.angle_gamma   90.00
#
_symmetry.space_group_name_H-M   'P 1'
#
loop_
_entity.id
_entity.type
_entity.pdbx_description
1 polymer ?
#
loop_
_entity_poly.entity_id
_entity_poly.type
_entity_poly.pdbx_seq_one_letter_code
_entity_poly.pdbx_strand_id
1 'polypeptide(L)'
;PERPYQAREDIQKISVVHWGQRKLFVAEMSFLSAHYTPSITTVVYAGAAPGTHLVELMLKFQKLSWVLVDPEPFHHKLRDFYSSSVTLIQDRFTDAFAAQFAGRNDVLFISDIRTADHNRDNKEENERKIAQDMQNQKRWFRIMNPVAALLKFRLPWDNRMTTYPMGKIQYPVWGRVSTTETQLIVLQNAPDTVYDNKRYESKMFYHNTIAR
;
A
#
# COMPACT_ATOMS: atom_id res chain seq x y z
N PRO A 1 15.17 12.82 11.15
CA PRO A 1 16.63 12.54 11.06
C PRO A 1 16.94 11.81 9.76
N GLU A 2 18.15 12.00 9.21
CA GLU A 2 18.59 11.46 7.91
C GLU A 2 19.99 10.85 8.07
N ARG A 3 20.28 9.77 7.32
CA ARG A 3 21.61 9.16 7.25
C ARG A 3 21.90 8.80 5.80
N PRO A 4 23.07 9.19 5.23
CA PRO A 4 23.42 8.79 3.87
C PRO A 4 23.40 7.27 3.70
N TYR A 5 22.86 6.80 2.58
CA TYR A 5 22.78 5.37 2.30
C TYR A 5 24.17 4.73 2.22
N GLN A 6 24.31 3.58 2.88
CA GLN A 6 25.49 2.71 2.80
C GLN A 6 25.03 1.27 2.57
N ALA A 7 25.64 0.58 1.61
CA ALA A 7 25.40 -0.84 1.40
C ALA A 7 25.82 -1.63 2.66
N ARG A 8 25.02 -2.62 3.05
CA ARG A 8 25.28 -3.46 4.23
C ARG A 8 25.41 -4.92 3.82
N GLU A 9 26.34 -5.61 4.44
CA GLU A 9 26.50 -7.07 4.34
C GLU A 9 25.30 -7.79 4.97
N ASP A 10 25.07 -9.04 4.56
CA ASP A 10 23.89 -9.80 4.96
C ASP A 10 23.88 -10.15 6.46
N ILE A 11 25.06 -10.34 7.07
CA ILE A 11 25.21 -10.62 8.51
C ILE A 11 24.64 -9.47 9.35
N GLN A 12 24.74 -8.22 8.88
CA GLN A 12 24.20 -7.04 9.56
C GLN A 12 22.68 -6.88 9.39
N LYS A 13 22.02 -7.73 8.59
CA LYS A 13 20.57 -7.68 8.32
C LYS A 13 19.77 -8.70 9.14
N ILE A 14 20.42 -9.54 9.95
CA ILE A 14 19.82 -10.73 10.59
C ILE A 14 18.93 -10.37 11.81
N SER A 15 19.04 -9.16 12.38
CA SER A 15 18.36 -8.81 13.64
C SER A 15 16.84 -8.62 13.55
N VAL A 16 16.22 -8.67 12.36
CA VAL A 16 14.77 -8.45 12.21
C VAL A 16 14.13 -9.53 11.34
N VAL A 17 13.18 -10.26 11.93
CA VAL A 17 12.33 -11.22 11.21
C VAL A 17 11.29 -10.45 10.38
N HIS A 18 11.25 -10.70 9.07
CA HIS A 18 10.24 -10.12 8.19
C HIS A 18 8.89 -10.85 8.32
N TRP A 19 7.88 -10.14 8.81
CA TRP A 19 6.51 -10.66 8.91
C TRP A 19 5.59 -9.89 7.95
N GLY A 20 5.65 -10.19 6.65
CA GLY A 20 4.95 -9.45 5.60
C GLY A 20 3.45 -9.22 5.86
N GLN A 21 2.73 -10.28 6.23
CA GLN A 21 1.28 -10.18 6.55
C GLN A 21 1.01 -9.34 7.82
N ARG A 22 1.90 -9.42 8.81
CA ARG A 22 1.79 -8.64 10.05
C ARG A 22 2.06 -7.14 9.83
N LYS A 23 3.02 -6.83 8.95
CA LYS A 23 3.33 -5.46 8.46
C LYS A 23 2.09 -4.84 7.82
N LEU A 24 1.44 -5.57 6.89
CA LEU A 24 0.23 -5.10 6.21
C LEU A 24 -0.92 -4.89 7.21
N PHE A 25 -1.19 -5.88 8.06
CA PHE A 25 -2.24 -5.80 9.08
C PHE A 25 -2.12 -4.55 9.96
N VAL A 26 -0.92 -4.22 10.48
CA VAL A 26 -0.75 -3.03 11.34
C VAL A 26 -0.98 -1.74 10.57
N ALA A 27 -0.49 -1.67 9.32
CA ALA A 27 -0.68 -0.48 8.50
C ALA A 27 -2.17 -0.23 8.22
N GLU A 28 -2.86 -1.26 7.77
CA GLU A 28 -4.27 -1.21 7.42
C GLU A 28 -5.16 -1.01 8.63
N MET A 29 -4.88 -1.69 9.76
CA MET A 29 -5.60 -1.48 11.02
C MET A 29 -5.50 -0.03 11.47
N SER A 30 -4.30 0.56 11.44
CA SER A 30 -4.09 1.94 11.82
C SER A 30 -4.84 2.91 10.90
N PHE A 31 -4.83 2.64 9.59
CA PHE A 31 -5.53 3.44 8.60
C PHE A 31 -7.05 3.37 8.79
N LEU A 32 -7.61 2.15 8.84
CA LEU A 32 -9.03 1.92 9.02
C LEU A 32 -9.52 2.52 10.35
N SER A 33 -8.79 2.33 11.44
CA SER A 33 -9.18 2.90 12.74
C SER A 33 -9.18 4.43 12.74
N ALA A 34 -8.31 5.08 11.96
CA ALA A 34 -8.22 6.54 11.89
C ALA A 34 -9.26 7.18 10.96
N HIS A 35 -9.76 6.42 9.96
CA HIS A 35 -10.61 6.96 8.90
C HIS A 35 -12.00 6.33 8.82
N TYR A 36 -12.25 5.25 9.56
CA TYR A 36 -13.58 4.66 9.67
C TYR A 36 -14.49 5.54 10.53
N THR A 37 -15.54 6.06 9.90
CA THR A 37 -16.63 6.79 10.56
C THR A 37 -17.97 6.16 10.16
N PRO A 38 -19.08 6.50 10.84
CA PRO A 38 -20.40 5.96 10.47
C PRO A 38 -20.84 6.25 9.02
N SER A 39 -20.27 7.27 8.37
CA SER A 39 -20.55 7.57 6.96
C SER A 39 -19.75 6.72 5.98
N ILE A 40 -18.67 6.06 6.44
CA ILE A 40 -17.90 5.14 5.61
C ILE A 40 -18.60 3.79 5.60
N THR A 41 -18.92 3.32 4.40
CA THR A 41 -19.60 2.03 4.22
C THR A 41 -18.75 1.05 3.43
N THR A 42 -17.77 1.50 2.65
CA THR A 42 -17.09 0.66 1.65
C THR A 42 -15.58 0.79 1.71
N VAL A 43 -14.90 -0.35 1.63
CA VAL A 43 -13.45 -0.45 1.40
C VAL A 43 -13.22 -1.09 0.05
N VAL A 44 -12.46 -0.41 -0.80
CA VAL A 44 -11.98 -0.96 -2.08
C VAL A 44 -10.50 -1.26 -1.93
N TYR A 45 -10.11 -2.51 -2.18
CA TYR A 45 -8.73 -2.96 -2.03
C TYR A 45 -8.20 -3.51 -3.36
N ALA A 46 -7.23 -2.81 -3.97
CA ALA A 46 -6.50 -3.27 -5.15
C ALA A 46 -5.18 -3.94 -4.77
N GLY A 47 -4.95 -5.18 -5.21
CA GLY A 47 -3.79 -5.97 -4.80
C GLY A 47 -4.01 -6.69 -3.46
N ALA A 48 -5.21 -7.26 -3.27
CA ALA A 48 -5.66 -7.80 -2.00
C ALA A 48 -5.27 -9.27 -1.75
N ALA A 49 -4.83 -10.03 -2.76
CA ALA A 49 -4.51 -11.44 -2.60
C ALA A 49 -3.09 -11.67 -2.05
N PRO A 50 -2.84 -12.80 -1.34
CA PRO A 50 -3.81 -13.82 -0.93
C PRO A 50 -4.70 -13.35 0.24
N GLY A 51 -4.38 -12.22 0.88
CA GLY A 51 -5.28 -11.53 1.81
C GLY A 51 -5.57 -12.24 3.14
N THR A 52 -4.71 -13.15 3.62
CA THR A 52 -5.00 -13.94 4.82
C THR A 52 -5.28 -13.09 6.07
N HIS A 53 -4.59 -11.97 6.23
CA HIS A 53 -4.80 -11.03 7.34
C HIS A 53 -6.10 -10.22 7.24
N LEU A 54 -6.72 -10.12 6.05
CA LEU A 54 -7.96 -9.36 5.86
C LEU A 54 -9.11 -9.98 6.64
N VAL A 55 -9.07 -11.30 6.92
CA VAL A 55 -10.03 -11.98 7.80
C VAL A 55 -10.16 -11.26 9.14
N GLU A 56 -9.04 -10.93 9.77
CA GLU A 56 -9.01 -10.25 11.07
C GLU A 56 -9.53 -8.81 10.98
N LEU A 57 -9.31 -8.13 9.85
CA LEU A 57 -9.85 -6.78 9.62
C LEU A 57 -11.36 -6.83 9.41
N MET A 58 -11.86 -7.73 8.59
CA MET A 58 -13.29 -7.89 8.32
C MET A 58 -14.07 -8.26 9.59
N LEU A 59 -13.49 -9.10 10.47
CA LEU A 59 -14.07 -9.42 11.77
C LEU A 59 -14.20 -8.21 12.71
N LYS A 60 -13.33 -7.21 12.57
CA LYS A 60 -13.35 -5.99 13.40
C LYS A 60 -14.22 -4.90 12.80
N PHE A 61 -14.26 -4.80 11.47
CA PHE A 61 -15.04 -3.80 10.73
C PHE A 61 -16.21 -4.44 9.98
N GLN A 62 -17.07 -5.15 10.70
CA GLN A 62 -18.16 -5.96 10.14
C GLN A 62 -19.25 -5.15 9.41
N LYS A 63 -19.30 -3.84 9.64
CA LYS A 63 -20.27 -2.94 8.98
C LYS A 63 -19.79 -2.46 7.60
N LEU A 64 -18.52 -2.69 7.26
CA LEU A 64 -17.97 -2.30 5.98
C LEU A 64 -18.28 -3.36 4.92
N SER A 65 -18.64 -2.88 3.73
CA SER A 65 -18.63 -3.67 2.51
C SER A 65 -17.22 -3.67 1.92
N TRP A 66 -16.68 -4.84 1.62
CA TRP A 66 -15.32 -5.04 1.12
C TRP A 66 -15.35 -5.43 -0.34
N VAL A 67 -14.63 -4.69 -1.18
CA VAL A 67 -14.41 -5.02 -2.59
C VAL A 67 -12.92 -5.33 -2.75
N LEU A 68 -12.58 -6.61 -2.83
CA LEU A 68 -11.21 -7.10 -2.88
C LEU A 68 -10.90 -7.54 -4.31
N VAL A 69 -9.87 -6.95 -4.92
CA VAL A 69 -9.53 -7.16 -6.32
C VAL A 69 -8.06 -7.55 -6.46
N ASP A 70 -7.80 -8.67 -7.10
CA ASP A 70 -6.46 -9.15 -7.38
C ASP A 70 -6.46 -10.22 -8.49
N PRO A 71 -5.50 -10.22 -9.44
CA PRO A 71 -5.37 -11.33 -10.40
C PRO A 71 -4.97 -12.65 -9.75
N GLU A 72 -4.28 -12.62 -8.60
CA GLU A 72 -3.82 -13.82 -7.91
C GLU A 72 -4.95 -14.47 -7.09
N PRO A 73 -4.88 -15.79 -6.84
CA PRO A 73 -5.88 -16.49 -6.05
C PRO A 73 -5.99 -15.99 -4.60
N PHE A 74 -7.21 -15.66 -4.18
CA PHE A 74 -7.51 -15.36 -2.78
C PHE A 74 -7.41 -16.60 -1.89
N HIS A 75 -6.96 -16.41 -0.65
CA HIS A 75 -6.94 -17.48 0.33
C HIS A 75 -8.37 -17.99 0.62
N HIS A 76 -8.54 -19.32 0.71
CA HIS A 76 -9.86 -19.95 0.86
C HIS A 76 -10.68 -19.40 2.03
N LYS A 77 -10.03 -19.09 3.17
CA LYS A 77 -10.71 -18.48 4.33
C LYS A 77 -11.46 -17.19 4.01
N LEU A 78 -11.06 -16.41 3.00
CA LEU A 78 -11.81 -15.21 2.60
C LEU A 78 -13.15 -15.56 1.96
N ARG A 79 -13.27 -16.76 1.37
CA ARG A 79 -14.53 -17.28 0.82
C ARG A 79 -15.50 -17.68 1.92
N ASP A 80 -15.00 -18.08 3.10
CA ASP A 80 -15.84 -18.37 4.26
C ASP A 80 -16.50 -17.09 4.81
N PHE A 81 -15.93 -15.91 4.53
CA PHE A 81 -16.51 -14.59 4.79
C PHE A 81 -17.33 -14.04 3.63
N TYR A 82 -17.45 -14.79 2.54
CA TYR A 82 -18.27 -14.40 1.40
C TYR A 82 -19.72 -14.27 1.87
N SER A 83 -20.16 -13.03 1.96
CA SER A 83 -21.45 -12.60 2.45
C SER A 83 -21.91 -11.43 1.58
N SER A 84 -23.10 -10.87 1.83
CA SER A 84 -23.54 -9.65 1.17
C SER A 84 -22.58 -8.46 1.33
N SER A 85 -21.63 -8.54 2.26
CA SER A 85 -20.66 -7.48 2.59
C SER A 85 -19.25 -7.74 2.05
N VAL A 86 -18.97 -8.84 1.34
CA VAL A 86 -17.62 -9.12 0.78
C VAL A 86 -17.72 -9.58 -0.68
N THR A 87 -17.10 -8.82 -1.57
CA THR A 87 -16.98 -9.12 -3.00
C THR A 87 -15.52 -9.44 -3.34
N LEU A 88 -15.27 -10.63 -3.87
CA LEU A 88 -13.96 -11.07 -4.33
C LEU A 88 -13.91 -11.05 -5.86
N ILE A 89 -12.98 -10.30 -6.44
CA ILE A 89 -12.82 -10.15 -7.89
C ILE A 89 -11.42 -10.63 -8.24
N GLN A 90 -11.35 -11.80 -8.88
CA GLN A 90 -10.08 -12.38 -9.31
C GLN A 90 -9.65 -11.84 -10.67
N ASP A 91 -9.35 -10.54 -10.73
CA ASP A 91 -8.93 -9.82 -11.93
C ASP A 91 -8.02 -8.64 -11.58
N ARG A 92 -7.41 -8.02 -12.58
CA ARG A 92 -6.64 -6.79 -12.43
C ARG A 92 -7.57 -5.62 -12.11
N PHE A 93 -7.14 -4.76 -11.19
CA PHE A 93 -7.80 -3.48 -10.96
C PHE A 93 -7.57 -2.56 -12.17
N THR A 94 -8.62 -1.95 -12.68
CA THR A 94 -8.58 -1.12 -13.90
C THR A 94 -9.16 0.27 -13.66
N ASP A 95 -8.86 1.20 -14.56
CA ASP A 95 -9.42 2.55 -14.54
C ASP A 95 -10.95 2.53 -14.67
N ALA A 96 -11.49 1.65 -15.51
CA ALA A 96 -12.93 1.45 -15.67
C ALA A 96 -13.59 0.93 -14.38
N PHE A 97 -12.90 0.05 -13.65
CA PHE A 97 -13.37 -0.43 -12.36
C PHE A 97 -13.29 0.66 -11.28
N ALA A 98 -12.19 1.42 -11.24
CA ALA A 98 -12.03 2.57 -10.36
C ALA A 98 -13.16 3.60 -10.56
N ALA A 99 -13.57 3.84 -11.81
CA ALA A 99 -14.62 4.79 -12.15
C ALA A 99 -16.00 4.43 -11.56
N GLN A 100 -16.25 3.16 -11.21
CA GLN A 100 -17.51 2.74 -10.56
C GLN A 100 -17.68 3.33 -9.15
N PHE A 101 -16.57 3.79 -8.54
CA PHE A 101 -16.57 4.40 -7.22
C PHE A 101 -16.42 5.92 -7.27
N ALA A 102 -16.33 6.52 -8.46
CA ALA A 102 -16.20 7.96 -8.61
C ALA A 102 -17.41 8.71 -8.05
N GLY A 103 -17.15 9.83 -7.35
CA GLY A 103 -18.20 10.67 -6.76
C GLY A 103 -18.78 10.13 -5.45
N ARG A 104 -18.35 8.95 -4.99
CA ARG A 104 -18.73 8.41 -3.69
C ARG A 104 -17.98 9.09 -2.55
N ASN A 105 -18.68 9.37 -1.45
CA ASN A 105 -18.15 10.01 -0.24
C ASN A 105 -18.11 9.06 0.97
N ASP A 106 -18.23 7.76 0.73
CA ASP A 106 -18.31 6.70 1.72
C ASP A 106 -17.25 5.59 1.50
N VAL A 107 -16.26 5.87 0.65
CA VAL A 107 -15.23 4.90 0.21
C VAL A 107 -13.88 5.21 0.85
N LEU A 108 -13.26 4.18 1.42
CA LEU A 108 -11.83 4.11 1.68
C LEU A 108 -11.16 3.25 0.62
N PHE A 109 -10.00 3.67 0.15
CA PHE A 109 -9.21 2.94 -0.84
C PHE A 109 -7.92 2.40 -0.23
N ILE A 110 -7.58 1.15 -0.52
CA ILE A 110 -6.30 0.56 -0.15
C ILE A 110 -5.68 -0.02 -1.41
N SER A 111 -4.40 0.22 -1.62
CA SER A 111 -3.66 -0.42 -2.70
C SER A 111 -2.32 -0.96 -2.23
N ASP A 112 -2.12 -2.27 -2.47
CA ASP A 112 -0.83 -2.96 -2.28
C ASP A 112 -0.43 -3.71 -3.56
N ILE A 113 -0.79 -3.19 -4.73
CA ILE A 113 -0.42 -3.82 -6.01
C ILE A 113 1.09 -3.99 -6.13
N ARG A 114 1.50 -5.09 -6.78
CA ARG A 114 2.89 -5.39 -7.07
C ARG A 114 2.98 -6.18 -8.35
N THR A 115 3.49 -5.54 -9.41
CA THR A 115 3.77 -6.22 -10.69
C THR A 115 5.24 -6.63 -10.83
N ALA A 116 6.12 -6.07 -9.99
CA ALA A 116 7.56 -6.32 -10.00
C ALA A 116 7.95 -7.59 -9.22
N ASP A 117 8.76 -8.45 -9.86
CA ASP A 117 9.28 -9.70 -9.31
C ASP A 117 10.81 -9.74 -9.40
N HIS A 118 11.49 -9.62 -8.26
CA HIS A 118 12.96 -9.63 -8.18
C HIS A 118 13.62 -10.93 -8.66
N ASN A 119 12.88 -12.03 -8.72
CA ASN A 119 13.42 -13.30 -9.20
C ASN A 119 13.37 -13.42 -10.73
N ARG A 120 12.53 -12.62 -11.39
CA ARG A 120 12.28 -12.69 -12.84
C ARG A 120 12.76 -11.44 -13.58
N ASP A 121 12.63 -10.28 -12.95
CA ASP A 121 12.93 -8.99 -13.55
C ASP A 121 14.36 -8.57 -13.24
N ASN A 122 15.03 -7.95 -14.21
CA ASN A 122 16.28 -7.26 -13.92
C ASN A 122 16.03 -5.99 -13.09
N LYS A 123 17.10 -5.36 -12.59
CA LYS A 123 17.00 -4.19 -11.71
C LYS A 123 16.23 -3.03 -12.36
N GLU A 124 16.47 -2.76 -13.64
CA GLU A 124 15.84 -1.65 -14.36
C GLU A 124 14.35 -1.91 -14.61
N GLU A 125 14.01 -3.12 -15.04
CA GLU A 125 12.62 -3.56 -15.22
C GLU A 125 11.84 -3.51 -13.92
N ASN A 126 12.45 -3.95 -12.82
CA ASN A 126 11.86 -3.91 -11.50
C ASN A 126 11.56 -2.47 -11.05
N GLU A 127 12.49 -1.54 -11.21
CA GLU A 127 12.25 -0.11 -10.90
C GLU A 127 11.16 0.50 -11.81
N ARG A 128 11.16 0.17 -13.11
CA ARG A 128 10.14 0.63 -14.05
C ARG A 128 8.74 0.16 -13.65
N LYS A 129 8.59 -1.12 -13.29
CA LYS A 129 7.31 -1.69 -12.84
C LYS A 129 6.82 -1.05 -11.54
N ILE A 130 7.71 -0.81 -10.58
CA ILE A 130 7.36 -0.10 -9.33
C ILE A 130 6.89 1.33 -9.61
N ALA A 131 7.57 2.05 -10.50
CA ALA A 131 7.13 3.39 -10.91
C ALA A 131 5.76 3.34 -11.58
N GLN A 132 5.51 2.34 -12.45
CA GLN A 132 4.21 2.15 -13.09
C GLN A 132 3.11 1.81 -12.09
N ASP A 133 3.38 0.95 -11.11
CA ASP A 133 2.45 0.62 -10.03
C ASP A 133 2.09 1.88 -9.22
N MET A 134 3.06 2.72 -8.89
CA MET A 134 2.78 4.02 -8.26
C MET A 134 1.90 4.91 -9.13
N GLN A 135 2.17 5.03 -10.44
CA GLN A 135 1.33 5.85 -11.32
C GLN A 135 -0.10 5.29 -11.46
N ASN A 136 -0.27 3.96 -11.47
CA ASN A 136 -1.58 3.33 -11.46
C ASN A 136 -2.35 3.65 -10.17
N GLN A 137 -1.72 3.47 -9.01
CA GLN A 137 -2.29 3.82 -7.71
C GLN A 137 -2.72 5.29 -7.64
N LYS A 138 -1.86 6.21 -8.08
CA LYS A 138 -2.18 7.64 -8.19
C LYS A 138 -3.39 7.87 -9.08
N ARG A 139 -3.40 7.27 -10.27
CA ARG A 139 -4.49 7.44 -11.23
C ARG A 139 -5.82 6.93 -10.68
N TRP A 140 -5.85 5.75 -10.06
CA TRP A 140 -7.06 5.21 -9.43
C TRP A 140 -7.53 6.06 -8.26
N PHE A 141 -6.62 6.54 -7.41
CA PHE A 141 -6.95 7.50 -6.36
C PHE A 141 -7.61 8.77 -6.93
N ARG A 142 -7.11 9.31 -8.04
CA ARG A 142 -7.70 10.49 -8.70
C ARG A 142 -9.07 10.21 -9.33
N ILE A 143 -9.23 9.04 -9.97
CA ILE A 143 -10.50 8.63 -10.57
C ILE A 143 -11.58 8.45 -9.49
N MET A 144 -11.25 7.70 -8.44
CA MET A 144 -12.20 7.39 -7.36
C MET A 144 -12.46 8.60 -6.46
N ASN A 145 -11.43 9.42 -6.23
CA ASN A 145 -11.41 10.48 -5.22
C ASN A 145 -12.01 10.04 -3.86
N PRO A 146 -11.49 8.93 -3.26
CA PRO A 146 -12.04 8.36 -2.03
C PRO A 146 -11.81 9.30 -0.84
N VAL A 147 -12.53 9.08 0.27
CA VAL A 147 -12.40 9.88 1.50
C VAL A 147 -10.95 9.88 2.01
N ALA A 148 -10.33 8.70 1.98
CA ALA A 148 -8.91 8.54 2.19
C ALA A 148 -8.41 7.30 1.45
N ALA A 149 -7.10 7.26 1.18
CA ALA A 149 -6.42 6.15 0.58
C ALA A 149 -5.16 5.75 1.35
N LEU A 150 -4.89 4.45 1.43
CA LEU A 150 -3.62 3.88 1.88
C LEU A 150 -2.90 3.28 0.66
N LEU A 151 -1.85 3.94 0.20
CA LEU A 151 -1.13 3.55 -1.02
C LEU A 151 0.23 2.96 -0.68
N LYS A 152 0.62 1.89 -1.37
CA LYS A 152 1.97 1.37 -1.33
C LYS A 152 2.94 2.37 -1.92
N PHE A 153 3.94 2.78 -1.12
CA PHE A 153 4.81 3.90 -1.46
C PHE A 153 6.29 3.53 -1.37
N ARG A 154 6.95 3.48 -2.53
CA ARG A 154 8.40 3.26 -2.64
C ARG A 154 8.94 4.12 -3.77
N LEU A 155 9.56 5.24 -3.40
CA LEU A 155 10.22 6.09 -4.38
C LEU A 155 11.37 5.35 -5.10
N PRO A 156 11.60 5.66 -6.39
CA PRO A 156 12.74 5.12 -7.14
C PRO A 156 14.08 5.40 -6.46
N TRP A 157 15.04 4.53 -6.70
CA TRP A 157 16.42 4.68 -6.21
C TRP A 157 17.26 5.52 -7.18
N ASP A 158 16.93 6.81 -7.26
CA ASP A 158 17.68 7.79 -8.05
C ASP A 158 17.73 9.15 -7.33
N ASN A 159 18.44 10.11 -7.94
CA ASN A 159 18.53 11.48 -7.43
C ASN A 159 17.43 12.39 -8.00
N ARG A 160 16.35 11.83 -8.55
CA ARG A 160 15.28 12.62 -9.17
C ARG A 160 14.22 13.02 -8.15
N MET A 161 13.30 13.84 -8.63
CA MET A 161 12.11 14.27 -7.92
C MET A 161 10.90 13.49 -8.43
N THR A 162 10.05 13.01 -7.52
CA THR A 162 8.82 12.30 -7.86
C THR A 162 7.60 13.14 -7.48
N THR A 163 6.73 13.43 -8.45
CA THR A 163 5.46 14.13 -8.19
C THR A 163 4.35 13.13 -7.87
N TYR A 164 3.83 13.17 -6.65
CA TYR A 164 2.85 12.22 -6.14
C TYR A 164 1.86 12.91 -5.18
N PRO A 165 0.67 12.36 -4.90
CA PRO A 165 -0.24 12.96 -3.93
C PRO A 165 0.43 13.25 -2.59
N MET A 166 0.13 14.40 -2.02
CA MET A 166 0.58 14.77 -0.68
C MET A 166 -0.10 13.87 0.35
N GLY A 167 0.69 13.29 1.25
CA GLY A 167 0.17 12.39 2.26
C GLY A 167 1.08 12.21 3.46
N LYS A 168 0.55 11.54 4.47
CA LYS A 168 1.29 11.14 5.66
C LYS A 168 1.99 9.80 5.39
N ILE A 169 3.31 9.80 5.47
CA ILE A 169 4.12 8.58 5.35
C ILE A 169 3.99 7.78 6.65
N GLN A 170 3.62 6.50 6.53
CA GLN A 170 3.57 5.54 7.60
C GLN A 170 4.73 4.54 7.47
N TYR A 171 5.60 4.53 8.49
CA TYR A 171 6.76 3.63 8.52
C TYR A 171 6.34 2.16 8.64
N PRO A 172 7.06 1.24 7.97
CA PRO A 172 6.73 -0.17 7.94
C PRO A 172 7.18 -0.89 9.23
N VAL A 173 6.32 -0.90 10.25
CA VAL A 173 6.52 -1.75 11.44
C VAL A 173 6.64 -3.21 10.97
N TRP A 174 7.72 -3.91 11.36
CA TRP A 174 8.09 -5.24 10.86
C TRP A 174 8.38 -5.37 9.35
N GLY A 175 8.66 -4.25 8.67
CA GLY A 175 9.20 -4.24 7.32
C GLY A 175 10.59 -4.90 7.22
N ARG A 176 11.05 -5.21 6.01
CA ARG A 176 12.43 -5.72 5.82
C ARG A 176 13.46 -4.71 6.34
N VAL A 177 14.64 -5.20 6.74
CA VAL A 177 15.66 -4.40 7.45
C VAL A 177 16.19 -3.25 6.60
N SER A 178 16.17 -3.39 5.28
CA SER A 178 16.67 -2.39 4.32
C SER A 178 15.57 -1.85 3.41
N THR A 179 14.30 -2.03 3.77
CA THR A 179 13.19 -1.57 2.91
C THR A 179 13.10 -0.05 2.90
N THR A 180 12.92 0.52 1.71
CA THR A 180 12.45 1.90 1.54
C THR A 180 10.95 1.95 1.23
N GLU A 181 10.27 0.82 1.17
CA GLU A 181 8.81 0.78 1.06
C GLU A 181 8.18 1.24 2.38
N THR A 182 7.29 2.23 2.28
CA THR A 182 6.39 2.70 3.33
C THR A 182 4.97 2.68 2.78
N GLN A 183 3.97 2.96 3.60
CA GLN A 183 2.63 3.28 3.09
C GLN A 183 2.39 4.78 3.15
N LEU A 184 1.63 5.32 2.20
CA LEU A 184 1.25 6.72 2.14
C LEU A 184 -0.25 6.86 2.37
N ILE A 185 -0.63 7.54 3.45
CA ILE A 185 -2.01 7.90 3.72
C ILE A 185 -2.30 9.23 3.00
N VAL A 186 -3.24 9.21 2.06
CA VAL A 186 -3.64 10.34 1.23
C VAL A 186 -5.11 10.66 1.51
N LEU A 187 -5.44 11.92 1.74
CA LEU A 187 -6.83 12.34 1.96
C LEU A 187 -7.49 12.74 0.64
N GLN A 188 -8.83 12.69 0.60
CA GLN A 188 -9.61 13.17 -0.53
C GLN A 188 -9.14 14.54 -1.01
N ASN A 189 -9.12 14.76 -2.32
CA ASN A 189 -8.66 16.00 -2.95
C ASN A 189 -7.22 16.43 -2.62
N ALA A 190 -6.38 15.59 -1.98
CA ALA A 190 -5.02 15.97 -1.64
C ALA A 190 -4.26 16.45 -2.89
N PRO A 191 -3.60 17.62 -2.88
CA PRO A 191 -2.85 18.09 -4.04
C PRO A 191 -1.64 17.19 -4.30
N ASP A 192 -1.08 17.26 -5.50
CA ASP A 192 0.23 16.67 -5.76
C ASP A 192 1.32 17.50 -5.07
N THR A 193 2.38 16.83 -4.63
CA THR A 193 3.60 17.45 -4.10
C THR A 193 4.83 16.75 -4.68
N VAL A 194 5.98 17.41 -4.56
CA VAL A 194 7.25 16.91 -5.07
C VAL A 194 8.02 16.25 -3.92
N TYR A 195 8.31 14.96 -4.08
CA TYR A 195 9.12 14.19 -3.15
C TYR A 195 10.56 14.09 -3.67
N ASP A 196 11.53 14.36 -2.80
CA ASP A 196 12.94 14.13 -3.05
C ASP A 196 13.29 12.67 -2.76
N ASN A 197 13.61 11.93 -3.82
CA ASN A 197 13.88 10.49 -3.73
C ASN A 197 15.12 10.21 -2.85
N LYS A 198 16.16 11.04 -2.94
CA LYS A 198 17.41 10.87 -2.19
C LYS A 198 17.24 11.18 -0.70
N ARG A 199 16.47 12.22 -0.41
CA ARG A 199 16.11 12.59 0.96
C ARG A 199 15.24 11.51 1.60
N TYR A 200 14.26 10.99 0.86
CA TYR A 200 13.41 9.89 1.33
C TYR A 200 14.22 8.63 1.62
N GLU A 201 15.11 8.23 0.71
CA GLU A 201 16.07 7.13 0.90
C GLU A 201 16.88 7.32 2.19
N SER A 202 17.43 8.51 2.41
CA SER A 202 18.26 8.83 3.59
C SER A 202 17.47 8.79 4.91
N LYS A 203 16.20 9.21 4.90
CA LYS A 203 15.29 9.08 6.05
C LYS A 203 14.99 7.61 6.35
N MET A 204 14.71 6.82 5.32
CA MET A 204 14.45 5.39 5.48
C MET A 204 15.68 4.63 5.94
N PHE A 205 16.87 4.99 5.46
CA PHE A 205 18.12 4.39 5.92
C PHE A 205 18.40 4.69 7.39
N TYR A 206 18.19 5.94 7.84
CA TYR A 206 18.28 6.28 9.27
C TYR A 206 17.31 5.45 10.11
N HIS A 207 16.03 5.42 9.70
CA HIS A 207 15.01 4.64 10.40
C HIS A 207 15.44 3.18 10.54
N ASN A 208 15.92 2.58 9.44
CA ASN A 208 16.33 1.19 9.35
C ASN A 208 17.62 0.82 10.07
N THR A 209 18.47 1.78 10.41
CA THR A 209 19.81 1.50 10.99
C THR A 209 19.98 2.02 12.40
N ILE A 210 19.16 2.97 12.83
CA ILE A 210 19.31 3.66 14.12
C ILE A 210 18.03 3.61 14.95
N ALA A 211 16.87 3.88 14.33
CA ALA A 211 15.65 4.13 15.09
C ALA A 211 14.78 2.89 15.38
N ARG A 212 15.03 1.78 14.68
CA ARG A 212 14.22 0.55 14.72
C ARG A 212 14.77 -0.49 15.68
#